data_AF-A0A954TYP5-F1
#
_entry.id   AF-A0A954TYP5-F1
#
_cell.length_a   1.000
_cell.length_b   1.000
_cell.length_c   1.000
_cell.angle_alpha   90.00
_cell.angle_beta   90.00
_cell.angle_gamma   90.00
#
_symmetry.space_group_name_H-M   'P 1'
#
loop_
_entity.id
_entity.type
_entity.pdbx_description
1 polymer ?
#
loop_
_entity_poly.entity_id
_entity_poly.type
_entity_poly.pdbx_seq_one_letter_code
_entity_poly.pdbx_strand_id
1 'polypeptide(L)'
;MKHTLKLTAAVMIAACGLFGLPAQSSAIEIAESLIVDLDASTFNSGDLSWANAGSYDDFDAVNAPLRISIEGTPAVYLNGSQAFSGFNPAPEGIVGLDPTRTIEAWVFNPSIASEETVVSWGHRGGPAGTNMSFNYGNHGNYGAVGHWDAPDLGWINNDPDYTAGAPEANQWHLLTYTYDGEVTRVYADGELWNEEETLLLYGGLNTYDDTAIAIGSQWDSVDVLTGALKASMAYGRVRVHDGVLSDSQIAANYASEKDGFKSPLPPGPAVPQPIPTGPIHRYSFSNAAGDATDAVLVDSVGGEDGVVRGDGAIFDGSSLVLPGGTSDIAPYGDLPNGLISKLTDATIETWYTLDGAQNWGRVFDFGSTDVGGEGGELDEPGGGGEGLHYLQ
;
A
#
# COMPACT_ATOMS: atom_id res chain seq x y z
N MET A 1 55.71 27.28 36.46
CA MET A 1 56.57 26.11 36.17
C MET A 1 55.64 24.97 35.82
N LYS A 2 55.68 24.48 34.56
CA LYS A 2 54.83 23.39 34.07
C LYS A 2 55.30 22.08 34.72
N HIS A 3 54.40 21.31 35.32
CA HIS A 3 54.63 19.91 35.67
C HIS A 3 53.90 19.02 34.66
N THR A 4 54.68 18.20 33.96
CA THR A 4 54.24 17.18 33.02
C THR A 4 53.86 15.92 33.81
N LEU A 5 52.67 15.36 33.56
CA LEU A 5 52.31 14.00 33.99
C LEU A 5 52.18 13.13 32.73
N LYS A 6 52.96 12.05 32.67
CA LYS A 6 52.87 10.99 31.64
C LYS A 6 51.75 10.03 32.05
N LEU A 7 50.77 9.80 31.17
CA LEU A 7 49.90 8.63 31.21
C LEU A 7 50.34 7.65 30.13
N THR A 8 50.57 6.39 30.49
CA THR A 8 50.79 5.29 29.57
C THR A 8 49.49 4.49 29.52
N ALA A 9 48.78 4.51 28.39
CA ALA A 9 47.61 3.67 28.16
C ALA A 9 48.07 2.27 27.74
N ALA A 10 47.56 1.24 28.41
CA ALA A 10 47.51 -0.11 27.87
C ALA A 10 46.02 -0.44 27.63
N VAL A 11 45.61 -0.41 26.37
CA VAL A 11 44.29 -0.86 25.94
C VAL A 11 44.39 -2.37 25.72
N MET A 12 43.65 -3.15 26.50
CA MET A 12 43.40 -4.57 26.20
C MET A 12 42.20 -4.62 25.24
N ILE A 13 42.43 -4.97 23.97
CA ILE A 13 41.36 -5.34 23.05
C ILE A 13 41.11 -6.83 23.24
N ALA A 14 40.04 -7.17 23.96
CA ALA A 14 39.48 -8.51 23.90
C ALA A 14 38.57 -8.58 22.67
N ALA A 15 39.00 -9.31 21.64
CA ALA A 15 38.13 -9.69 20.54
C ALA A 15 37.12 -10.74 21.05
N CYS A 16 35.99 -10.28 21.59
CA CYS A 16 34.80 -11.13 21.70
C CYS A 16 34.22 -11.26 20.30
N GLY A 17 34.38 -12.44 19.69
CA GLY A 17 33.62 -12.79 18.51
C GLY A 17 32.14 -12.66 18.83
N LEU A 18 31.48 -11.70 18.20
CA LEU A 18 30.04 -11.55 18.23
C LEU A 18 29.46 -12.70 17.40
N PHE A 19 29.33 -13.87 18.03
CA PHE A 19 28.37 -14.85 17.54
C PHE A 19 27.02 -14.19 17.73
N GLY A 20 26.35 -13.84 16.62
CA GLY A 20 24.96 -13.45 16.66
C GLY A 20 24.19 -14.55 17.37
N LEU A 21 23.77 -14.29 18.61
CA LEU A 21 22.73 -15.08 19.24
C LEU A 21 21.50 -14.90 18.33
N PRO A 22 20.77 -15.98 17.99
CA PRO A 22 19.47 -15.80 17.36
C PRO A 22 18.66 -14.88 18.28
N ALA A 23 18.03 -13.85 17.72
CA ALA A 23 17.06 -13.05 18.46
C ALA A 23 16.06 -14.03 19.07
N GLN A 24 16.05 -14.14 20.40
CA GLN A 24 14.89 -14.75 21.07
C GLN A 24 13.72 -13.84 20.72
N SER A 25 12.72 -14.35 20.00
CA SER A 25 11.41 -13.72 19.93
C SER A 25 10.99 -13.40 21.36
N SER A 26 10.79 -12.12 21.67
CA SER A 26 10.21 -11.75 22.95
C SER A 26 8.83 -12.37 23.02
N ALA A 27 8.44 -12.84 24.21
CA ALA A 27 7.07 -13.28 24.42
C ALA A 27 6.12 -12.14 24.01
N ILE A 28 5.02 -12.49 23.35
CA ILE A 28 3.96 -11.52 23.02
C ILE A 28 3.47 -10.89 24.31
N GLU A 29 3.41 -9.57 24.30
CA GLU A 29 2.95 -8.77 25.41
C GLU A 29 1.43 -8.71 25.39
N ILE A 30 0.82 -8.89 26.55
CA ILE A 30 -0.63 -8.87 26.73
C ILE A 30 -1.01 -7.75 27.69
N ALA A 31 -2.13 -7.08 27.41
CA ALA A 31 -2.78 -6.21 28.37
C ALA A 31 -3.87 -7.00 29.11
N GLU A 32 -3.78 -7.05 30.43
CA GLU A 32 -4.72 -7.77 31.30
C GLU A 32 -4.94 -9.24 30.85
N SER A 33 -6.17 -9.61 30.49
CA SER A 33 -6.56 -10.95 30.06
C SER A 33 -6.64 -11.04 28.54
N LEU A 34 -6.12 -12.14 27.99
CA LEU A 34 -6.28 -12.48 26.58
C LEU A 34 -7.59 -13.25 26.38
N ILE A 35 -8.60 -12.57 25.84
CA ILE A 35 -9.96 -13.09 25.60
C ILE A 35 -9.99 -13.95 24.34
N VAL A 36 -9.40 -13.43 23.25
CA VAL A 36 -9.29 -14.12 21.96
C VAL A 36 -7.81 -14.29 21.64
N ASP A 37 -7.43 -15.49 21.20
CA ASP A 37 -6.12 -15.82 20.62
C ASP A 37 -6.33 -16.87 19.53
N LEU A 38 -6.58 -16.38 18.32
CA LEU A 38 -6.76 -17.19 17.13
C LEU A 38 -5.46 -17.21 16.33
N ASP A 39 -5.07 -18.41 15.89
CA ASP A 39 -3.93 -18.65 14.99
C ASP A 39 -4.42 -19.43 13.77
N ALA A 40 -4.20 -18.90 12.58
CA ALA A 40 -4.68 -19.51 11.34
C ALA A 40 -4.11 -20.91 11.09
N SER A 41 -3.02 -21.29 11.77
CA SER A 41 -2.44 -22.62 11.68
C SER A 41 -3.25 -23.70 12.41
N THR A 42 -4.13 -23.32 13.34
CA THR A 42 -4.95 -24.26 14.13
C THR A 42 -6.29 -24.61 13.46
N PHE A 43 -6.75 -23.79 12.51
CA PHE A 43 -7.94 -24.07 11.71
C PHE A 43 -7.61 -24.95 10.50
N ASN A 44 -8.56 -25.77 10.03
CA ASN A 44 -8.48 -26.46 8.75
C ASN A 44 -9.74 -26.22 7.93
N SER A 45 -9.59 -26.15 6.60
CA SER A 45 -10.74 -26.03 5.69
C SER A 45 -11.72 -27.19 5.90
N GLY A 46 -12.97 -26.85 6.22
CA GLY A 46 -14.03 -27.82 6.53
C GLY A 46 -14.28 -28.03 8.02
N ASP A 47 -13.44 -27.49 8.91
CA ASP A 47 -13.73 -27.45 10.34
C ASP A 47 -14.98 -26.57 10.58
N LEU A 48 -15.82 -26.98 11.53
CA LEU A 48 -17.04 -26.25 11.88
C LEU A 48 -16.79 -25.14 12.90
N SER A 49 -15.61 -25.14 13.54
CA SER A 49 -15.20 -24.12 14.50
C SER A 49 -13.70 -23.83 14.39
N TRP A 50 -13.32 -22.61 14.78
CA TRP A 50 -11.94 -22.20 14.98
C TRP A 50 -11.65 -22.13 16.47
N ALA A 51 -10.72 -22.98 16.92
CA ALA A 51 -10.34 -23.08 18.32
C ALA A 51 -9.69 -21.78 18.81
N ASN A 52 -10.21 -21.24 19.90
CA ASN A 52 -9.68 -20.09 20.62
C ASN A 52 -8.72 -20.56 21.73
N ALA A 53 -7.51 -19.99 21.78
CA ALA A 53 -6.58 -20.25 22.88
C ALA A 53 -6.73 -19.27 24.06
N GLY A 54 -7.55 -18.21 23.89
CA GLY A 54 -7.90 -17.25 24.93
C GLY A 54 -8.96 -17.77 25.91
N SER A 55 -9.46 -16.88 26.77
CA SER A 55 -10.44 -17.22 27.81
C SER A 55 -11.91 -17.30 27.34
N TYR A 56 -12.21 -16.81 26.14
CA TYR A 56 -13.54 -16.85 25.53
C TYR A 56 -13.79 -18.16 24.75
N ASP A 57 -14.99 -18.33 24.22
CA ASP A 57 -15.38 -19.52 23.45
C ASP A 57 -14.65 -19.64 22.10
N ASP A 58 -14.73 -20.84 21.53
CA ASP A 58 -14.40 -21.10 20.13
C ASP A 58 -15.40 -20.39 19.19
N PHE A 59 -14.99 -20.20 17.94
CA PHE A 59 -15.80 -19.48 16.96
C PHE A 59 -16.37 -20.42 15.90
N ASP A 60 -17.68 -20.43 15.72
CA ASP A 60 -18.37 -21.23 14.71
C ASP A 60 -18.13 -20.65 13.31
N ALA A 61 -17.85 -21.54 12.36
CA ALA A 61 -17.60 -21.20 10.97
C ALA A 61 -18.91 -20.88 10.22
N VAL A 62 -18.99 -19.70 9.62
CA VAL A 62 -20.12 -19.27 8.80
C VAL A 62 -19.76 -19.38 7.32
N ASN A 63 -20.51 -20.19 6.58
CA ASN A 63 -20.33 -20.44 5.13
C ASN A 63 -18.96 -21.03 4.73
N ALA A 64 -18.37 -21.84 5.61
CA ALA A 64 -17.16 -22.65 5.35
C ALA A 64 -15.90 -21.86 4.89
N PRO A 65 -15.32 -21.00 5.76
CA PRO A 65 -14.01 -20.37 5.54
C PRO A 65 -12.92 -21.35 5.11
N LEU A 66 -11.91 -20.84 4.39
CA LEU A 66 -10.83 -21.67 3.85
C LEU A 66 -9.50 -21.33 4.48
N ARG A 67 -8.73 -22.34 4.89
CA ARG A 67 -7.32 -22.17 5.16
C ARG A 67 -6.51 -22.21 3.87
N ILE A 68 -5.66 -21.20 3.68
CA ILE A 68 -4.72 -21.04 2.58
C ILE A 68 -3.30 -20.79 3.11
N SER A 69 -2.36 -20.55 2.20
CA SER A 69 -1.04 -20.03 2.54
C SER A 69 -0.68 -18.87 1.61
N ILE A 70 -0.15 -17.78 2.19
CA ILE A 70 0.36 -16.61 1.48
C ILE A 70 1.85 -16.53 1.76
N GLU A 71 2.69 -16.76 0.74
CA GLU A 71 4.15 -16.80 0.86
C GLU A 71 4.68 -17.69 2.00
N GLY A 72 3.98 -18.81 2.25
CA GLY A 72 4.31 -19.76 3.32
C GLY A 72 3.72 -19.42 4.69
N THR A 73 3.08 -18.26 4.83
CA THR A 73 2.33 -17.86 6.03
C THR A 73 0.96 -18.56 6.01
N PRO A 74 0.58 -19.36 7.04
CA PRO A 74 -0.77 -19.89 7.15
C PRO A 74 -1.79 -18.76 7.31
N ALA A 75 -2.93 -18.86 6.61
CA ALA A 75 -3.99 -17.86 6.70
C ALA A 75 -5.38 -18.48 6.57
N VAL A 76 -6.39 -17.90 7.22
CA VAL A 76 -7.80 -18.19 6.99
C VAL A 76 -8.38 -17.10 6.11
N TYR A 77 -8.81 -17.44 4.91
CA TYR A 77 -9.38 -16.51 3.93
C TYR A 77 -10.90 -16.51 4.00
N LEU A 78 -11.46 -15.30 4.08
CA LEU A 78 -12.89 -15.01 3.93
C LEU A 78 -13.11 -14.34 2.58
N ASN A 79 -14.19 -14.70 1.88
CA ASN A 79 -14.45 -14.28 0.51
C ASN A 79 -15.55 -13.21 0.34
N GLY A 80 -15.91 -12.51 1.41
CA GLY A 80 -17.01 -11.53 1.42
C GLY A 80 -18.41 -12.14 1.66
N SER A 81 -18.52 -13.46 1.81
CA SER A 81 -19.77 -14.14 2.22
C SER A 81 -19.62 -14.98 3.50
N GLN A 82 -18.40 -15.05 4.02
CA GLN A 82 -17.99 -15.92 5.11
C GLN A 82 -17.65 -15.09 6.35
N ALA A 83 -17.69 -15.74 7.51
CA ALA A 83 -17.35 -15.13 8.80
C ALA A 83 -17.05 -16.25 9.82
N PHE A 84 -16.70 -15.83 11.02
CA PHE A 84 -16.83 -16.65 12.22
C PHE A 84 -17.61 -15.89 13.30
N SER A 85 -18.31 -16.61 14.17
CA SER A 85 -19.03 -16.01 15.30
C SER A 85 -18.87 -16.86 16.55
N GLY A 86 -18.64 -16.21 17.70
CA GLY A 86 -18.82 -16.84 18.99
C GLY A 86 -20.28 -17.18 19.26
N PHE A 87 -20.51 -17.90 20.37
CA PHE A 87 -21.86 -18.30 20.78
C PHE A 87 -22.43 -17.42 21.90
N ASN A 88 -21.66 -17.17 22.96
CA ASN A 88 -22.10 -16.35 24.08
C ASN A 88 -21.88 -14.85 23.81
N PRO A 89 -22.60 -13.93 24.44
CA PRO A 89 -22.30 -12.50 24.31
C PRO A 89 -20.86 -12.16 24.70
N ALA A 90 -20.31 -11.08 24.13
CA ALA A 90 -18.98 -10.59 24.44
C ALA A 90 -18.82 -10.33 25.96
N PRO A 91 -17.68 -10.68 26.59
CA PRO A 91 -17.53 -10.59 28.04
C PRO A 91 -17.67 -9.16 28.58
N GLU A 92 -18.15 -9.02 29.82
CA GLU A 92 -18.40 -7.74 30.50
C GLU A 92 -17.21 -6.76 30.47
N GLY A 93 -15.96 -7.27 30.42
CA GLY A 93 -14.75 -6.43 30.39
C GLY A 93 -14.55 -5.61 29.10
N ILE A 94 -15.28 -5.92 28.01
CA ILE A 94 -15.11 -5.25 26.71
C ILE A 94 -16.41 -4.62 26.17
N VAL A 95 -17.47 -4.59 26.98
CA VAL A 95 -18.80 -4.06 26.67
C VAL A 95 -19.30 -3.12 27.76
N GLY A 96 -20.43 -2.44 27.53
CA GLY A 96 -20.97 -1.46 28.45
C GLY A 96 -20.27 -0.10 28.38
N LEU A 97 -20.32 0.66 29.48
CA LEU A 97 -19.83 2.03 29.56
C LEU A 97 -18.31 2.07 29.67
N ASP A 98 -17.68 2.74 28.70
CA ASP A 98 -16.26 3.05 28.60
C ASP A 98 -15.31 1.87 28.88
N PRO A 99 -15.49 0.69 28.24
CA PRO A 99 -14.68 -0.49 28.53
C PRO A 99 -13.26 -0.34 27.99
N THR A 100 -12.25 -0.75 28.76
CA THR A 100 -10.88 -0.88 28.24
C THR A 100 -10.77 -2.07 27.31
N ARG A 101 -10.03 -1.92 26.22
CA ARG A 101 -9.85 -3.02 25.25
C ARG A 101 -8.72 -2.77 24.28
N THR A 102 -8.14 -3.87 23.80
CA THR A 102 -7.23 -3.90 22.65
C THR A 102 -7.64 -5.02 21.69
N ILE A 103 -7.61 -4.74 20.39
CA ILE A 103 -7.74 -5.75 19.33
C ILE A 103 -6.46 -5.69 18.50
N GLU A 104 -5.78 -6.81 18.31
CA GLU A 104 -4.67 -6.94 17.36
C GLU A 104 -5.04 -7.98 16.30
N ALA A 105 -4.83 -7.69 15.02
CA ALA A 105 -5.11 -8.64 13.94
C ALA A 105 -4.02 -8.57 12.86
N TRP A 106 -3.38 -9.71 12.61
CA TRP A 106 -2.58 -9.90 11.40
C TRP A 106 -3.53 -10.21 10.25
N VAL A 107 -3.69 -9.28 9.32
CA VAL A 107 -4.59 -9.42 8.17
C VAL A 107 -3.90 -9.11 6.86
N PHE A 108 -4.39 -9.73 5.78
CA PHE A 108 -3.98 -9.49 4.41
C PHE A 108 -5.22 -9.24 3.57
N ASN A 109 -5.42 -8.01 3.10
CA ASN A 109 -6.54 -7.68 2.23
C ASN A 109 -6.04 -7.43 0.79
N PRO A 110 -6.42 -8.24 -0.22
CA PRO A 110 -5.98 -8.04 -1.61
C PRO A 110 -6.37 -6.69 -2.21
N SER A 111 -7.43 -6.06 -1.70
CA SER A 111 -7.92 -4.77 -2.17
C SER A 111 -8.69 -4.06 -1.06
N ILE A 112 -8.50 -2.76 -0.88
CA ILE A 112 -9.19 -2.03 0.19
C ILE A 112 -10.51 -1.45 -0.32
N ALA A 113 -11.64 -1.95 0.20
CA ALA A 113 -12.94 -1.33 -0.01
C ALA A 113 -13.15 -0.13 0.92
N SER A 114 -14.31 0.52 0.82
CA SER A 114 -14.68 1.63 1.72
C SER A 114 -14.70 1.19 3.19
N GLU A 115 -15.20 -0.02 3.46
CA GLU A 115 -15.34 -0.59 4.79
C GLU A 115 -15.43 -2.12 4.68
N GLU A 116 -14.59 -2.84 5.44
CA GLU A 116 -14.66 -4.29 5.63
C GLU A 116 -14.31 -4.63 7.08
N THR A 117 -15.12 -5.46 7.71
CA THR A 117 -14.98 -5.75 9.15
C THR A 117 -13.91 -6.79 9.43
N VAL A 118 -12.99 -6.47 10.32
CA VAL A 118 -11.95 -7.38 10.84
C VAL A 118 -12.50 -8.17 12.03
N VAL A 119 -12.88 -7.49 13.10
CA VAL A 119 -13.46 -8.03 14.34
C VAL A 119 -14.60 -7.12 14.80
N SER A 120 -15.67 -7.68 15.36
CA SER A 120 -16.75 -6.86 15.93
C SER A 120 -17.47 -7.50 17.12
N TRP A 121 -18.16 -6.64 17.88
CA TRP A 121 -19.22 -6.97 18.84
C TRP A 121 -20.04 -5.71 19.12
N GLY A 122 -21.09 -5.81 19.91
CA GLY A 122 -22.18 -4.83 19.86
C GLY A 122 -22.89 -4.92 18.51
N HIS A 123 -23.87 -4.05 18.30
CA HIS A 123 -24.61 -4.05 17.04
C HIS A 123 -24.95 -2.66 16.53
N ARG A 124 -25.22 -2.62 15.23
CA ARG A 124 -25.71 -1.47 14.48
C ARG A 124 -27.11 -1.08 14.92
N GLY A 125 -27.54 0.14 14.59
CA GLY A 125 -28.87 0.66 14.93
C GLY A 125 -28.91 1.66 16.08
N GLY A 126 -27.78 1.79 16.79
CA GLY A 126 -27.53 2.85 17.76
C GLY A 126 -28.19 2.65 19.12
N PRO A 127 -28.06 3.64 20.04
CA PRO A 127 -27.53 5.01 19.84
C PRO A 127 -26.04 5.12 19.52
N ALA A 128 -25.53 6.35 19.34
CA ALA A 128 -24.10 6.57 19.07
C ALA A 128 -23.20 5.86 20.11
N GLY A 129 -22.13 5.22 19.66
CA GLY A 129 -21.16 4.54 20.54
C GLY A 129 -21.56 3.14 21.03
N THR A 130 -22.61 2.53 20.46
CA THR A 130 -23.08 1.20 20.87
C THR A 130 -22.53 0.03 20.07
N ASN A 131 -21.93 0.29 18.90
CA ASN A 131 -21.29 -0.72 18.07
C ASN A 131 -19.79 -0.76 18.38
N MET A 132 -19.14 -1.89 18.10
CA MET A 132 -17.69 -1.98 18.01
C MET A 132 -17.37 -2.79 16.77
N SER A 133 -16.94 -2.11 15.70
CA SER A 133 -16.43 -2.75 14.49
C SER A 133 -15.03 -2.26 14.20
N PHE A 134 -14.02 -3.10 14.39
CA PHE A 134 -12.68 -2.81 13.90
C PHE A 134 -12.63 -3.20 12.42
N ASN A 135 -12.31 -2.22 11.57
CA ASN A 135 -12.46 -2.30 10.13
C ASN A 135 -11.11 -2.13 9.43
N TYR A 136 -10.98 -2.69 8.24
CA TYR A 136 -9.89 -2.43 7.31
C TYR A 136 -10.45 -1.92 5.97
N GLY A 137 -10.92 -0.67 5.98
CA GLY A 137 -11.42 0.04 4.80
C GLY A 137 -10.85 1.46 4.69
N ASN A 138 -11.01 2.10 3.53
CA ASN A 138 -10.40 3.39 3.23
C ASN A 138 -11.32 4.61 3.47
N HIS A 139 -12.52 4.45 4.01
CA HIS A 139 -13.38 5.60 4.28
C HIS A 139 -12.77 6.51 5.36
N GLY A 140 -12.74 7.82 5.11
CA GLY A 140 -12.09 8.78 6.01
C GLY A 140 -12.76 8.95 7.38
N ASN A 141 -14.04 8.61 7.50
CA ASN A 141 -14.78 8.73 8.78
C ASN A 141 -14.83 7.43 9.60
N TYR A 142 -14.89 6.26 8.96
CA TYR A 142 -15.26 5.00 9.62
C TYR A 142 -14.52 3.78 9.05
N GLY A 143 -13.51 4.02 8.19
CA GLY A 143 -12.74 2.96 7.55
C GLY A 143 -11.89 2.14 8.52
N ALA A 144 -11.55 2.69 9.69
CA ALA A 144 -10.79 1.99 10.71
C ALA A 144 -11.67 1.46 11.84
N VAL A 145 -12.66 2.23 12.29
CA VAL A 145 -13.55 1.86 13.39
C VAL A 145 -14.96 2.37 13.14
N GLY A 146 -15.93 1.48 13.30
CA GLY A 146 -17.35 1.83 13.42
C GLY A 146 -17.84 1.65 14.85
N HIS A 147 -18.03 2.74 15.59
CA HIS A 147 -18.70 2.74 16.89
C HIS A 147 -20.20 3.06 16.80
N TRP A 148 -20.67 3.34 15.58
CA TRP A 148 -22.01 3.81 15.23
C TRP A 148 -22.20 5.32 15.46
N ASP A 149 -22.50 6.03 14.38
CA ASP A 149 -22.78 7.48 14.34
C ASP A 149 -21.52 8.33 14.60
N ALA A 150 -21.58 9.31 15.51
CA ALA A 150 -20.51 10.29 15.68
C ALA A 150 -19.12 9.74 16.08
N PRO A 151 -18.97 8.73 16.97
CA PRO A 151 -17.66 8.29 17.47
C PRO A 151 -16.91 7.30 16.54
N ASP A 152 -17.18 7.33 15.22
CA ASP A 152 -16.47 6.52 14.24
C ASP A 152 -15.06 7.09 13.96
N LEU A 153 -14.12 6.22 13.51
CA LEU A 153 -12.75 6.63 13.22
C LEU A 153 -12.24 6.11 11.86
N GLY A 154 -11.61 6.99 11.06
CA GLY A 154 -10.84 6.62 9.88
C GLY A 154 -9.36 6.33 10.19
N TRP A 155 -8.61 5.81 9.21
CA TRP A 155 -7.18 5.53 9.41
C TRP A 155 -6.28 6.77 9.38
N ILE A 156 -6.71 7.86 8.77
CA ILE A 156 -5.90 9.08 8.64
C ILE A 156 -6.38 10.11 9.67
N ASN A 157 -5.46 10.60 10.50
CA ASN A 157 -5.72 11.69 11.42
C ASN A 157 -5.79 13.03 10.68
N ASN A 158 -6.99 13.42 10.26
CA ASN A 158 -7.21 14.73 9.64
C ASN A 158 -8.65 15.26 9.73
N ASP A 159 -9.24 15.22 10.93
CA ASP A 159 -10.49 15.95 11.23
C ASP A 159 -10.36 17.44 10.82
N PRO A 160 -11.28 18.03 10.03
CA PRO A 160 -12.57 17.51 9.53
C PRO A 160 -12.57 17.09 8.05
N ASP A 161 -11.40 16.96 7.43
CA ASP A 161 -11.30 16.73 5.99
C ASP A 161 -11.67 15.30 5.59
N TYR A 162 -11.70 14.37 6.55
CA TYR A 162 -12.06 12.97 6.37
C TYR A 162 -11.41 12.33 5.14
N THR A 163 -10.09 12.49 5.03
CA THR A 163 -9.39 11.99 3.83
C THR A 163 -9.42 10.48 3.83
N ALA A 164 -9.84 9.93 2.69
CA ALA A 164 -9.82 8.50 2.48
C ALA A 164 -8.38 7.96 2.52
N GLY A 165 -8.20 6.82 3.19
CA GLY A 165 -6.92 6.13 3.25
C GLY A 165 -6.95 4.98 4.26
N ALA A 166 -5.99 4.08 4.11
CA ALA A 166 -5.78 2.89 4.94
C ALA A 166 -4.36 2.36 4.69
N PRO A 167 -3.87 1.43 5.52
CA PRO A 167 -2.69 0.61 5.19
C PRO A 167 -2.81 -0.05 3.82
N GLU A 168 -1.69 -0.24 3.12
CA GLU A 168 -1.66 -0.64 1.71
C GLU A 168 -2.32 -2.01 1.45
N ALA A 169 -3.06 -2.12 0.34
CA ALA A 169 -3.58 -3.42 -0.08
C ALA A 169 -2.45 -4.42 -0.39
N ASN A 170 -2.80 -5.71 -0.39
CA ASN A 170 -1.94 -6.80 -0.85
C ASN A 170 -0.64 -6.93 -0.04
N GLN A 171 -0.70 -6.55 1.24
CA GLN A 171 0.36 -6.74 2.23
C GLN A 171 -0.24 -7.29 3.52
N TRP A 172 0.57 -8.04 4.27
CA TRP A 172 0.26 -8.37 5.65
C TRP A 172 0.50 -7.15 6.51
N HIS A 173 -0.50 -6.80 7.31
CA HIS A 173 -0.38 -5.77 8.33
C HIS A 173 -0.76 -6.33 9.69
N LEU A 174 -0.07 -5.88 10.74
CA LEU A 174 -0.61 -5.93 12.10
C LEU A 174 -1.45 -4.68 12.30
N LEU A 175 -2.77 -4.84 12.31
CA LEU A 175 -3.70 -3.77 12.61
C LEU A 175 -4.10 -3.84 14.08
N THR A 176 -4.02 -2.73 14.78
CA THR A 176 -4.35 -2.66 16.20
C THR A 176 -5.34 -1.54 16.49
N TYR A 177 -6.34 -1.83 17.31
CA TYR A 177 -7.26 -0.85 17.91
C TYR A 177 -7.09 -0.88 19.43
N THR A 178 -7.08 0.29 20.06
CA THR A 178 -7.15 0.42 21.53
C THR A 178 -8.20 1.43 21.94
N TYR A 179 -8.84 1.19 23.07
CA TYR A 179 -9.63 2.19 23.77
C TYR A 179 -9.37 2.09 25.27
N ASP A 180 -8.99 3.21 25.88
CA ASP A 180 -8.57 3.28 27.29
C ASP A 180 -9.66 3.83 28.23
N GLY A 181 -10.89 3.91 27.73
CA GLY A 181 -12.01 4.57 28.40
C GLY A 181 -12.13 6.06 28.06
N GLU A 182 -11.09 6.67 27.47
CA GLU A 182 -11.09 8.08 27.10
C GLU A 182 -10.83 8.29 25.61
N VAL A 183 -9.81 7.62 25.06
CA VAL A 183 -9.26 7.86 23.72
C VAL A 183 -9.28 6.58 22.90
N THR A 184 -9.88 6.66 21.71
CA THR A 184 -9.78 5.61 20.69
C THR A 184 -8.51 5.81 19.89
N ARG A 185 -7.74 4.74 19.65
CA ARG A 185 -6.54 4.78 18.79
C ARG A 185 -6.50 3.61 17.83
N VAL A 186 -5.92 3.83 16.66
CA VAL A 186 -5.61 2.79 15.69
C VAL A 186 -4.16 2.87 15.25
N TYR A 187 -3.56 1.70 15.08
CA TYR A 187 -2.18 1.49 14.71
C TYR A 187 -2.11 0.54 13.52
N ALA A 188 -1.10 0.74 12.67
CA ALA A 188 -0.71 -0.26 11.70
C ALA A 188 0.79 -0.49 11.81
N ASP A 189 1.18 -1.76 11.82
CA ASP A 189 2.58 -2.20 11.83
C ASP A 189 3.41 -1.64 12.99
N GLY A 190 2.79 -1.55 14.17
CA GLY A 190 3.43 -1.07 15.39
C GLY A 190 3.45 0.45 15.56
N GLU A 191 2.92 1.22 14.60
CA GLU A 191 2.96 2.68 14.59
C GLU A 191 1.54 3.26 14.73
N LEU A 192 1.40 4.37 15.46
CA LEU A 192 0.12 5.08 15.61
C LEU A 192 -0.27 5.75 14.29
N TRP A 193 -1.52 5.55 13.85
CA TRP A 193 -2.05 6.14 12.62
C TRP A 193 -3.10 7.22 12.89
N ASN A 194 -4.03 6.95 13.80
CA ASN A 194 -5.05 7.90 14.19
C ASN A 194 -5.48 7.72 15.64
N GLU A 195 -5.91 8.80 16.26
CA GLU A 195 -6.51 8.80 17.59
C GLU A 195 -7.57 9.88 17.72
N GLU A 196 -8.52 9.66 18.63
CA GLU A 196 -9.60 10.59 18.89
C GLU A 196 -10.00 10.57 20.37
N GLU A 197 -10.18 11.76 20.95
CA GLU A 197 -10.59 12.01 22.33
C GLU A 197 -12.09 11.67 22.53
N THR A 198 -12.44 10.40 22.34
CA THR A 198 -13.82 9.88 22.26
C THR A 198 -14.69 10.29 23.45
N LEU A 199 -14.17 10.21 24.68
CA LEU A 199 -14.91 10.62 25.88
C LEU A 199 -15.18 12.13 25.89
N LEU A 200 -14.19 12.92 25.52
CA LEU A 200 -14.29 14.39 25.51
C LEU A 200 -15.26 14.89 24.43
N LEU A 201 -15.23 14.28 23.25
CA LEU A 201 -15.99 14.72 22.08
C LEU A 201 -17.42 14.17 22.05
N TYR A 202 -17.64 12.94 22.51
CA TYR A 202 -18.92 12.24 22.34
C TYR A 202 -19.54 11.75 23.65
N GLY A 203 -18.86 11.93 24.79
CA GLY A 203 -19.35 11.50 26.08
C GLY A 203 -19.12 10.02 26.39
N GLY A 204 -18.21 9.38 25.64
CA GLY A 204 -17.78 8.00 25.88
C GLY A 204 -18.44 6.98 24.95
N LEU A 205 -18.10 5.71 25.14
CA LEU A 205 -18.70 4.58 24.46
C LEU A 205 -19.60 3.82 25.42
N ASN A 206 -20.73 3.31 24.93
CA ASN A 206 -21.59 2.41 25.70
C ASN A 206 -21.96 1.22 24.83
N THR A 207 -21.00 0.33 24.62
CA THR A 207 -21.11 -0.78 23.67
C THR A 207 -22.19 -1.77 24.12
N TYR A 208 -23.06 -2.20 23.20
CA TYR A 208 -24.06 -3.22 23.51
C TYR A 208 -23.40 -4.53 23.99
N ASP A 209 -24.04 -5.20 24.95
CA ASP A 209 -23.55 -6.38 25.67
C ASP A 209 -24.27 -7.68 25.28
N ASP A 210 -25.09 -7.65 24.23
CA ASP A 210 -26.03 -8.72 23.87
C ASP A 210 -25.62 -9.53 22.63
N THR A 211 -24.49 -9.19 22.00
CA THR A 211 -23.95 -9.88 20.82
C THR A 211 -22.63 -10.55 21.13
N ALA A 212 -22.38 -11.67 20.45
CA ALA A 212 -21.11 -12.37 20.51
C ALA A 212 -19.99 -11.62 19.77
N ILE A 213 -18.74 -12.05 19.97
CA ILE A 213 -17.63 -11.58 19.14
C ILE A 213 -17.73 -12.24 17.76
N ALA A 214 -17.60 -11.46 16.69
CA ALA A 214 -17.56 -11.94 15.32
C ALA A 214 -16.23 -11.59 14.64
N ILE A 215 -15.74 -12.49 13.79
CA ILE A 215 -14.58 -12.29 12.92
C ILE A 215 -15.09 -12.19 11.48
N GLY A 216 -14.74 -11.10 10.79
CA GLY A 216 -15.08 -10.91 9.38
C GLY A 216 -16.49 -10.40 9.09
N SER A 217 -17.23 -9.94 10.09
CA SER A 217 -18.57 -9.35 9.91
C SER A 217 -18.98 -8.55 11.13
N GLN A 218 -19.83 -7.52 10.92
CA GLN A 218 -20.60 -6.82 11.94
C GLN A 218 -21.91 -7.55 12.31
N TRP A 219 -22.61 -7.04 13.32
CA TRP A 219 -23.97 -7.43 13.70
C TRP A 219 -24.98 -6.33 13.35
N ASP A 220 -26.06 -6.70 12.66
CA ASP A 220 -27.24 -5.83 12.51
C ASP A 220 -28.16 -5.91 13.75
N SER A 221 -28.14 -7.04 14.46
CA SER A 221 -28.81 -7.29 15.73
C SER A 221 -28.27 -8.59 16.35
N VAL A 222 -28.72 -8.95 17.56
CA VAL A 222 -28.51 -10.28 18.15
C VAL A 222 -28.82 -11.38 17.12
N ASP A 223 -27.91 -12.34 16.99
CA ASP A 223 -27.94 -13.48 16.06
C ASP A 223 -28.00 -13.15 14.55
N VAL A 224 -27.86 -11.87 14.15
CA VAL A 224 -27.92 -11.44 12.75
C VAL A 224 -26.66 -10.70 12.35
N LEU A 225 -25.74 -11.43 11.72
CA LEU A 225 -24.56 -10.85 11.07
C LEU A 225 -24.98 -9.98 9.88
N THR A 226 -24.36 -8.82 9.75
CA THR A 226 -24.56 -7.92 8.61
C THR A 226 -24.17 -8.65 7.31
N GLY A 227 -25.05 -8.60 6.32
CA GLY A 227 -24.82 -9.21 5.00
C GLY A 227 -23.80 -8.43 4.17
N ALA A 228 -23.84 -7.11 4.25
CA ALA A 228 -22.83 -6.21 3.71
C ALA A 228 -21.61 -6.10 4.65
N LEU A 229 -20.49 -5.53 4.18
CA LEU A 229 -19.30 -5.23 4.99
C LEU A 229 -18.50 -6.46 5.48
N LYS A 230 -18.84 -7.66 5.00
CA LYS A 230 -18.10 -8.87 5.31
C LYS A 230 -16.70 -8.83 4.74
N ALA A 231 -15.75 -9.38 5.49
CA ALA A 231 -14.36 -9.50 5.10
C ALA A 231 -14.19 -10.32 3.81
N SER A 232 -13.45 -9.74 2.87
CA SER A 232 -12.87 -10.42 1.70
C SER A 232 -11.34 -10.54 1.82
N MET A 233 -10.86 -10.70 3.07
CA MET A 233 -9.45 -10.69 3.45
C MET A 233 -9.02 -12.00 4.13
N ALA A 234 -7.72 -12.18 4.27
CA ALA A 234 -7.08 -13.28 4.98
C ALA A 234 -6.65 -12.88 6.39
N TYR A 235 -6.81 -13.79 7.34
CA TYR A 235 -6.45 -13.65 8.75
C TYR A 235 -5.32 -14.59 9.08
N GLY A 236 -4.27 -14.07 9.69
CA GLY A 236 -3.13 -14.82 10.19
C GLY A 236 -3.24 -15.10 11.68
N ARG A 237 -3.55 -14.05 12.44
CA ARG A 237 -3.79 -14.08 13.88
C ARG A 237 -4.85 -13.05 14.28
N VAL A 238 -5.58 -13.32 15.35
CA VAL A 238 -6.46 -12.34 16.00
C VAL A 238 -6.29 -12.44 17.51
N ARG A 239 -6.08 -11.30 18.17
CA ARG A 239 -6.05 -11.19 19.63
C ARG A 239 -7.02 -10.12 20.11
N VAL A 240 -7.68 -10.39 21.22
CA VAL A 240 -8.52 -9.42 21.93
C VAL A 240 -8.19 -9.44 23.41
N HIS A 241 -7.99 -8.26 23.98
CA HIS A 241 -7.65 -8.01 25.38
C HIS A 241 -8.75 -7.19 26.04
N ASP A 242 -9.01 -7.42 27.34
CA ASP A 242 -9.80 -6.50 28.19
C ASP A 242 -8.97 -5.33 28.75
N GLY A 243 -7.66 -5.31 28.49
CA GLY A 243 -6.78 -4.19 28.81
C GLY A 243 -6.32 -3.39 27.59
N VAL A 244 -5.55 -2.33 27.86
CA VAL A 244 -4.93 -1.45 26.85
C VAL A 244 -3.45 -1.78 26.71
N LEU A 245 -3.01 -2.20 25.51
CA LEU A 245 -1.59 -2.24 25.18
C LEU A 245 -1.08 -0.81 25.00
N SER A 246 0.06 -0.48 25.59
CA SER A 246 0.75 0.79 25.28
C SER A 246 1.45 0.72 23.92
N ASP A 247 1.74 1.88 23.32
CA ASP A 247 2.47 2.00 22.04
C ASP A 247 3.72 1.13 21.98
N SER A 248 4.49 1.09 23.08
CA SER A 248 5.72 0.29 23.15
C SER A 248 5.47 -1.22 23.07
N GLN A 249 4.35 -1.68 23.62
CA GLN A 249 3.97 -3.10 23.59
C GLN A 249 3.46 -3.48 22.21
N ILE A 250 2.66 -2.61 21.57
CA ILE A 250 2.17 -2.80 20.20
C ILE A 250 3.36 -2.87 19.22
N ALA A 251 4.32 -1.95 19.34
CA ALA A 251 5.55 -1.96 18.54
C ALA A 251 6.40 -3.22 18.80
N ALA A 252 6.49 -3.67 20.05
CA ALA A 252 7.22 -4.89 20.41
C ALA A 252 6.56 -6.15 19.84
N ASN A 253 5.23 -6.26 19.91
CA ASN A 253 4.45 -7.35 19.32
C ASN A 253 4.64 -7.42 17.80
N TYR A 254 4.50 -6.29 17.10
CA TYR A 254 4.80 -6.21 15.66
C TYR A 254 6.21 -6.69 15.34
N ALA A 255 7.22 -6.16 16.05
CA ALA A 255 8.61 -6.51 15.82
C ALA A 255 8.92 -7.99 16.07
N SER A 256 8.23 -8.63 17.02
CA SER A 256 8.39 -10.06 17.33
C SER A 256 7.82 -10.96 16.22
N GLU A 257 6.78 -10.52 15.52
CA GLU A 257 5.99 -11.38 14.63
C GLU A 257 6.19 -11.13 13.14
N LYS A 258 6.56 -9.91 12.72
CA LYS A 258 6.55 -9.49 11.32
C LYS A 258 7.32 -10.41 10.36
N ASP A 259 8.40 -11.03 10.81
CA ASP A 259 9.20 -11.96 9.99
C ASP A 259 8.43 -13.25 9.63
N GLY A 260 7.40 -13.59 10.40
CA GLY A 260 6.47 -14.69 10.15
C GLY A 260 5.36 -14.36 9.15
N PHE A 261 5.11 -13.07 8.88
CA PHE A 261 4.03 -12.58 8.00
C PHE A 261 4.60 -11.99 6.72
N LYS A 262 4.80 -12.87 5.74
CA LYS A 262 5.50 -12.51 4.49
C LYS A 262 4.50 -12.01 3.46
N SER A 263 4.54 -10.72 3.17
CA SER A 263 3.80 -10.15 2.04
C SER A 263 4.38 -10.67 0.72
N PRO A 264 3.54 -10.99 -0.28
CA PRO A 264 4.02 -11.12 -1.64
C PRO A 264 4.70 -9.80 -2.01
N LEU A 265 5.79 -9.89 -2.76
CA LEU A 265 6.40 -8.69 -3.30
C LEU A 265 5.29 -7.90 -4.04
N PRO A 266 5.26 -6.56 -3.93
CA PRO A 266 4.42 -5.76 -4.81
C PRO A 266 4.63 -6.27 -6.24
N PRO A 267 3.62 -6.26 -7.13
CA PRO A 267 3.84 -6.60 -8.52
C PRO A 267 5.06 -5.81 -8.96
N GLY A 268 6.18 -6.51 -9.15
CA GLY A 268 7.42 -5.82 -9.47
C GLY A 268 7.16 -5.05 -10.77
N PRO A 269 7.87 -3.94 -11.04
CA PRO A 269 8.02 -3.53 -12.43
C PRO A 269 8.35 -4.80 -13.21
N ALA A 270 7.56 -5.11 -14.25
CA ALA A 270 7.66 -6.37 -14.97
C ALA A 270 9.13 -6.72 -15.13
N VAL A 271 9.57 -7.88 -14.60
CA VAL A 271 10.98 -8.26 -14.64
C VAL A 271 11.41 -8.10 -16.10
N PRO A 272 12.30 -7.15 -16.43
CA PRO A 272 12.60 -6.84 -17.82
C PRO A 272 13.05 -8.13 -18.47
N GLN A 273 12.20 -8.68 -19.34
CA GLN A 273 12.64 -9.78 -20.16
C GLN A 273 13.67 -9.17 -21.13
N PRO A 274 14.80 -9.85 -21.37
CA PRO A 274 15.63 -9.48 -22.51
C PRO A 274 14.71 -9.36 -23.71
N ILE A 275 14.72 -8.23 -24.42
CA ILE A 275 13.88 -8.06 -25.60
C ILE A 275 14.22 -9.25 -26.53
N PRO A 276 13.27 -10.19 -26.79
CA PRO A 276 13.59 -11.47 -27.44
C PRO A 276 14.24 -11.29 -28.82
N THR A 277 13.97 -10.13 -29.41
CA THR A 277 14.55 -9.57 -30.62
C THR A 277 14.90 -8.11 -30.32
N GLY A 278 16.02 -7.58 -30.79
CA GLY A 278 16.36 -6.16 -30.61
C GLY A 278 15.27 -5.20 -31.14
N PRO A 279 15.42 -3.88 -30.93
CA PRO A 279 14.43 -2.91 -31.38
C PRO A 279 14.23 -3.00 -32.90
N ILE A 280 13.02 -2.75 -33.40
CA ILE A 280 12.72 -2.78 -34.83
C ILE A 280 13.27 -1.56 -35.60
N HIS A 281 13.63 -0.49 -34.89
CA HIS A 281 14.32 0.71 -35.39
C HIS A 281 15.39 1.15 -34.39
N ARG A 282 16.53 1.66 -34.86
CA ARG A 282 17.61 2.17 -34.00
C ARG A 282 18.39 3.31 -34.63
N TYR A 283 18.21 4.49 -34.05
CA TYR A 283 18.94 5.72 -34.36
C TYR A 283 20.02 5.96 -33.29
N SER A 284 21.30 5.90 -33.68
CA SER A 284 22.42 5.98 -32.72
C SER A 284 23.13 7.33 -32.71
N PHE A 285 22.77 8.25 -33.63
CA PHE A 285 23.35 9.59 -33.76
C PHE A 285 24.89 9.63 -33.85
N SER A 286 25.51 8.54 -34.31
CA SER A 286 26.96 8.37 -34.38
C SER A 286 27.56 8.92 -35.68
N ASN A 287 26.93 9.93 -36.27
CA ASN A 287 27.41 10.58 -37.48
C ASN A 287 28.73 11.31 -37.20
N ALA A 288 29.52 11.56 -38.24
CA ALA A 288 30.76 12.32 -38.09
C ALA A 288 30.48 13.73 -37.54
N ALA A 289 31.37 14.23 -36.69
CA ALA A 289 31.19 15.52 -36.06
C ALA A 289 31.11 16.66 -37.10
N GLY A 290 30.15 17.56 -36.93
CA GLY A 290 29.90 18.66 -37.87
C GLY A 290 28.48 19.20 -37.81
N ASP A 291 28.18 20.12 -38.73
CA ASP A 291 26.82 20.63 -38.95
C ASP A 291 25.86 19.48 -39.25
N ALA A 292 24.76 19.41 -38.50
CA ALA A 292 23.75 18.37 -38.65
C ALA A 292 22.54 18.85 -39.45
N THR A 293 22.49 20.10 -39.92
CA THR A 293 21.36 20.62 -40.71
C THR A 293 21.11 19.76 -41.95
N ASP A 294 19.87 19.27 -42.12
CA ASP A 294 19.43 18.33 -43.17
C ASP A 294 20.21 17.01 -43.24
N ALA A 295 20.96 16.68 -42.19
CA ALA A 295 21.74 15.46 -42.15
C ALA A 295 20.85 14.25 -41.86
N VAL A 296 21.24 13.11 -42.42
CA VAL A 296 20.50 11.84 -42.29
C VAL A 296 20.69 11.25 -40.88
N LEU A 297 19.56 10.89 -40.25
CA LEU A 297 19.50 10.09 -39.04
C LEU A 297 19.39 8.62 -39.40
N VAL A 298 20.52 7.92 -39.42
CA VAL A 298 20.58 6.53 -39.90
C VAL A 298 19.83 5.58 -38.95
N ASP A 299 18.85 4.86 -39.49
CA ASP A 299 18.21 3.73 -38.83
C ASP A 299 18.98 2.44 -39.13
N SER A 300 19.79 2.02 -38.16
CA SER A 300 20.66 0.86 -38.29
C SER A 300 19.93 -0.50 -38.27
N VAL A 301 18.62 -0.53 -38.00
CA VAL A 301 17.85 -1.79 -37.92
C VAL A 301 16.69 -1.84 -38.92
N GLY A 302 15.82 -0.84 -38.92
CA GLY A 302 14.61 -0.85 -39.75
C GLY A 302 14.81 -0.26 -41.15
N GLY A 303 15.90 0.48 -41.36
CA GLY A 303 16.22 1.14 -42.63
C GLY A 303 15.31 2.33 -42.97
N GLU A 304 14.52 2.81 -42.02
CA GLU A 304 13.67 3.99 -42.16
C GLU A 304 14.44 5.21 -41.64
N ASP A 305 15.38 5.71 -42.45
CA ASP A 305 16.25 6.82 -42.07
C ASP A 305 15.45 8.13 -41.86
N GLY A 306 15.75 8.85 -40.77
CA GLY A 306 15.22 10.18 -40.50
C GLY A 306 16.11 11.29 -41.04
N VAL A 307 15.76 12.53 -40.72
CA VAL A 307 16.50 13.73 -41.12
C VAL A 307 16.47 14.76 -40.00
N VAL A 308 17.55 15.52 -39.84
CA VAL A 308 17.56 16.66 -38.92
C VAL A 308 16.95 17.87 -39.62
N ARG A 309 15.95 18.50 -39.00
CA ARG A 309 15.29 19.71 -39.48
C ARG A 309 15.74 20.92 -38.68
N GLY A 310 15.92 22.05 -39.36
CA GLY A 310 16.27 23.33 -38.75
C GLY A 310 17.77 23.54 -38.55
N ASP A 311 18.13 24.82 -38.40
CA ASP A 311 19.52 25.24 -38.31
C ASP A 311 20.11 25.07 -36.90
N GLY A 312 21.43 24.88 -36.83
CA GLY A 312 22.19 24.97 -35.58
C GLY A 312 22.29 23.66 -34.77
N ALA A 313 21.69 22.57 -35.26
CA ALA A 313 21.97 21.23 -34.77
C ALA A 313 23.39 20.78 -35.18
N ILE A 314 24.06 20.05 -34.29
CA ILE A 314 25.45 19.60 -34.51
C ILE A 314 25.56 18.13 -34.14
N PHE A 315 26.29 17.35 -34.93
CA PHE A 315 26.82 16.07 -34.47
C PHE A 315 28.16 16.30 -33.78
N ASP A 316 28.36 15.71 -32.60
CA ASP A 316 29.66 15.77 -31.90
C ASP A 316 30.56 14.55 -32.19
N GLY A 317 30.09 13.63 -33.03
CA GLY A 317 30.74 12.35 -33.32
C GLY A 317 30.17 11.16 -32.54
N SER A 318 29.32 11.42 -31.55
CA SER A 318 28.70 10.43 -30.67
C SER A 318 27.23 10.72 -30.32
N SER A 319 26.78 11.95 -30.52
CA SER A 319 25.43 12.40 -30.23
C SER A 319 24.97 13.48 -31.23
N LEU A 320 23.66 13.64 -31.34
CA LEU A 320 23.02 14.82 -31.94
C LEU A 320 22.79 15.85 -30.83
N VAL A 321 23.40 17.02 -30.98
CA VAL A 321 23.25 18.15 -30.07
C VAL A 321 22.23 19.11 -30.64
N LEU A 322 21.12 19.30 -29.90
CA LEU A 322 20.08 20.25 -30.22
C LEU A 322 20.19 21.46 -29.27
N PRO A 323 20.37 22.70 -29.77
CA PRO A 323 20.56 23.88 -28.93
C PRO A 323 19.30 24.34 -28.18
N GLY A 324 18.14 23.73 -28.45
CA GLY A 324 16.84 24.21 -27.97
C GLY A 324 16.44 25.53 -28.64
N GLY A 325 15.41 26.19 -28.12
CA GLY A 325 14.91 27.46 -28.66
C GLY A 325 13.40 27.57 -28.64
N THR A 326 12.87 28.58 -29.32
CA THR A 326 11.43 28.73 -29.57
C THR A 326 11.01 27.82 -30.72
N SER A 327 9.74 27.41 -30.73
CA SER A 327 9.21 26.42 -31.67
C SER A 327 9.40 26.79 -33.15
N ASP A 328 9.48 28.08 -33.47
CA ASP A 328 9.65 28.63 -34.81
C ASP A 328 11.06 28.47 -35.38
N ILE A 329 12.05 28.14 -34.55
CA ILE A 329 13.46 28.05 -34.97
C ILE A 329 14.21 26.83 -34.42
N ALA A 330 13.69 26.17 -33.37
CA ALA A 330 14.41 25.07 -32.72
C ALA A 330 14.53 23.86 -33.66
N PRO A 331 15.74 23.32 -33.86
CA PRO A 331 15.93 22.15 -34.70
C PRO A 331 15.48 20.87 -33.98
N TYR A 332 15.14 19.84 -34.75
CA TYR A 332 14.71 18.53 -34.26
C TYR A 332 15.12 17.40 -35.20
N GLY A 333 15.11 16.17 -34.68
CA GLY A 333 15.19 14.97 -35.51
C GLY A 333 13.80 14.56 -35.98
N ASP A 334 13.58 14.59 -37.28
CA ASP A 334 12.38 14.15 -37.97
C ASP A 334 12.53 12.68 -38.36
N LEU A 335 11.62 11.83 -37.88
CA LEU A 335 11.65 10.38 -38.12
C LEU A 335 10.52 10.01 -39.09
N PRO A 336 10.70 8.98 -39.94
CA PRO A 336 9.70 8.65 -40.95
C PRO A 336 8.29 8.45 -40.40
N ASN A 337 7.32 8.86 -41.21
CA ASN A 337 5.93 8.73 -40.87
C ASN A 337 5.46 7.27 -40.74
N GLY A 338 4.55 7.03 -39.78
CA GLY A 338 3.90 5.74 -39.62
C GLY A 338 4.74 4.64 -38.99
N LEU A 339 5.85 4.99 -38.31
CA LEU A 339 6.64 4.05 -37.49
C LEU A 339 5.84 3.50 -36.31
N ILE A 340 5.01 4.35 -35.69
CA ILE A 340 4.25 4.00 -34.49
C ILE A 340 2.81 3.59 -34.81
N SER A 341 2.15 4.25 -35.77
CA SER A 341 0.70 4.08 -36.03
C SER A 341 0.29 2.70 -36.55
N LYS A 342 1.25 1.87 -36.99
CA LYS A 342 1.03 0.49 -37.44
C LYS A 342 1.17 -0.54 -36.31
N LEU A 343 1.66 -0.13 -35.14
CA LEU A 343 1.92 -1.00 -34.00
C LEU A 343 0.69 -1.09 -33.11
N THR A 344 0.45 -2.24 -32.50
CA THR A 344 -0.57 -2.40 -31.45
C THR A 344 -0.06 -1.99 -30.08
N ASP A 345 1.26 -2.12 -29.87
CA ASP A 345 1.97 -1.83 -28.64
C ASP A 345 3.36 -1.30 -29.02
N ALA A 346 3.87 -0.31 -28.29
CA ALA A 346 5.18 0.29 -28.54
C ALA A 346 5.97 0.49 -27.25
N THR A 347 7.28 0.30 -27.33
CA THR A 347 8.25 0.70 -26.30
C THR A 347 9.28 1.59 -26.96
N ILE A 348 9.53 2.75 -26.37
CA ILE A 348 10.50 3.73 -26.84
C ILE A 348 11.57 3.87 -25.76
N GLU A 349 12.82 3.67 -26.15
CA GLU A 349 13.99 3.83 -25.28
C GLU A 349 14.90 4.90 -25.90
N THR A 350 15.29 5.89 -25.09
CA THR A 350 16.18 6.98 -25.53
C THR A 350 17.18 7.33 -24.46
N TRP A 351 18.39 7.69 -24.88
CA TRP A 351 19.47 8.18 -24.03
C TRP A 351 19.72 9.65 -24.40
N TYR A 352 19.57 10.54 -23.43
CA TYR A 352 19.79 11.98 -23.64
C TYR A 352 20.41 12.61 -22.40
N THR A 353 21.07 13.76 -22.59
CA THR A 353 21.50 14.65 -21.51
C THR A 353 20.75 15.96 -21.65
N LEU A 354 20.25 16.51 -20.54
CA LEU A 354 19.56 17.80 -20.52
C LEU A 354 20.45 18.85 -19.88
N ASP A 355 20.95 19.79 -20.68
CA ASP A 355 21.82 20.88 -20.21
C ASP A 355 21.03 22.05 -19.59
N GLY A 356 19.73 22.15 -19.87
CA GLY A 356 18.84 23.15 -19.27
C GLY A 356 17.37 22.83 -19.51
N ALA A 357 16.52 23.01 -18.50
CA ALA A 357 15.08 22.82 -18.63
C ALA A 357 14.41 24.07 -19.22
N GLN A 358 13.51 23.87 -20.18
CA GLN A 358 12.67 24.91 -20.78
C GLN A 358 11.19 24.52 -20.64
N ASN A 359 10.32 25.51 -20.47
CA ASN A 359 8.89 25.28 -20.52
C ASN A 359 8.51 24.68 -21.89
N TRP A 360 7.78 23.57 -21.90
CA TRP A 360 7.45 22.80 -23.11
C TRP A 360 8.62 22.13 -23.85
N GLY A 361 9.77 21.93 -23.20
CA GLY A 361 10.84 21.12 -23.78
C GLY A 361 10.40 19.67 -24.00
N ARG A 362 10.64 19.12 -25.20
CA ARG A 362 10.27 17.74 -25.59
C ARG A 362 11.53 16.94 -25.89
N VAL A 363 11.61 15.72 -25.36
CA VAL A 363 12.67 14.75 -25.67
C VAL A 363 12.26 13.87 -26.86
N PHE A 364 10.96 13.59 -26.96
CA PHE A 364 10.34 12.83 -28.04
C PHE A 364 8.88 13.27 -28.18
N ASP A 365 8.35 13.23 -29.39
CA ASP A 365 6.95 13.55 -29.69
C ASP A 365 6.47 12.82 -30.94
N PHE A 366 5.17 12.52 -31.02
CA PHE A 366 4.53 11.87 -32.15
C PHE A 366 3.02 12.16 -32.13
N GLY A 367 2.43 12.31 -33.31
CA GLY A 367 1.01 12.65 -33.47
C GLY A 367 0.77 13.33 -34.81
N SER A 368 -0.47 13.77 -35.07
CA SER A 368 -0.81 14.59 -36.25
C SER A 368 -1.23 15.98 -35.82
N THR A 369 -0.81 17.00 -36.56
CA THR A 369 -1.28 18.38 -36.35
C THR A 369 -2.57 18.73 -37.12
N ASP A 370 -3.06 17.82 -37.98
CA ASP A 370 -4.28 17.99 -38.80
C ASP A 370 -5.34 16.90 -38.56
N VAL A 371 -6.61 17.28 -38.49
CA VAL A 371 -7.77 16.42 -38.22
C VAL A 371 -8.35 15.91 -39.54
N GLY A 372 -7.86 14.77 -40.02
CA GLY A 372 -8.43 14.04 -41.16
C GLY A 372 -7.85 14.38 -42.54
N GLY A 373 -6.65 14.97 -42.61
CA GLY A 373 -5.91 15.23 -43.85
C GLY A 373 -4.49 14.66 -43.84
N GLU A 374 -3.87 14.56 -45.04
CA GLU A 374 -2.46 14.18 -45.26
C GLU A 374 -1.47 15.32 -44.92
N GLY A 375 -1.92 16.43 -44.33
CA GLY A 375 -1.14 17.67 -44.14
C GLY A 375 -0.66 17.96 -42.71
N GLY A 376 -0.64 16.95 -41.83
CA GLY A 376 -0.28 17.09 -40.41
C GLY A 376 1.21 16.98 -40.08
N GLU A 377 2.06 16.75 -41.08
CA GLU A 377 3.52 16.62 -40.95
C GLU A 377 4.19 18.00 -40.76
N LEU A 378 5.22 18.05 -39.92
CA LEU A 378 6.11 19.20 -39.81
C LEU A 378 7.40 18.93 -40.60
N ASP A 379 7.59 19.66 -41.70
CA ASP A 379 8.79 19.51 -42.57
C ASP A 379 9.91 20.51 -42.24
N GLU A 380 9.65 21.48 -41.36
CA GLU A 380 10.56 22.55 -40.95
C GLU A 380 10.25 23.00 -39.51
N PRO A 381 11.16 23.72 -38.81
CA PRO A 381 10.84 24.37 -37.54
C PRO A 381 9.63 25.30 -37.66
N GLY A 382 8.79 25.29 -36.62
CA GLY A 382 7.52 25.99 -36.60
C GLY A 382 6.34 25.04 -36.79
N GLY A 383 5.20 25.62 -37.16
CA GLY A 383 3.91 24.92 -37.20
C GLY A 383 3.11 25.05 -35.90
N GLY A 384 1.81 24.79 -36.00
CA GLY A 384 0.88 24.77 -34.88
C GLY A 384 -0.09 23.61 -35.04
N GLY A 385 -0.67 23.15 -33.93
CA GLY A 385 -1.66 22.07 -33.93
C GLY A 385 -2.10 21.73 -32.50
N GLU A 386 -3.32 21.23 -32.38
CA GLU A 386 -3.77 20.52 -31.18
C GLU A 386 -3.17 19.12 -31.26
N GLY A 387 -2.50 18.64 -30.21
CA GLY A 387 -1.96 17.28 -30.18
C GLY A 387 -3.09 16.26 -30.21
N LEU A 388 -3.43 15.76 -31.39
CA LEU A 388 -4.54 14.86 -31.61
C LEU A 388 -3.97 13.53 -32.12
N HIS A 389 -4.37 12.43 -31.46
CA HIS A 389 -3.93 11.04 -31.69
C HIS A 389 -2.59 10.64 -31.05
N TYR A 390 -2.38 11.01 -29.78
CA TYR A 390 -1.50 10.21 -28.92
C TYR A 390 -2.09 8.80 -28.74
N LEU A 391 -1.25 7.79 -28.51
CA LEU A 391 -1.65 6.40 -28.25
C LEU A 391 -2.94 6.35 -27.40
N GLN A 392 -4.02 5.78 -27.95
CA GLN A 392 -5.24 5.47 -27.20
C GLN A 392 -5.17 4.08 -26.58
#